data_AF-A0A0C3H463-F1
#
_entry.id   AF-A0A0C3H463-F1
#
_cell.length_a   1.000
_cell.length_b   1.000
_cell.length_c   1.000
_cell.angle_alpha   90.00
_cell.angle_beta   90.00
_cell.angle_gamma   90.00
#
_symmetry.space_group_name_H-M   'P 1'
#
loop_
_entity.id
_entity.type
_entity.pdbx_description
1 polymer ?
#
loop_
_entity_poly.entity_id
_entity_poly.type
_entity_poly.pdbx_seq_one_letter_code
_entity_poly.pdbx_strand_id
1 'polypeptide(L)'
;MNWNSWPQNTQGDIIVPTADDVTYLSGAHAAGKTFIMGVSPLQFKHDPQFGNWYRRGEQNLEYRFGQVLNLQPDFIELQTWNDAGESHYMGNSWPEPIDGTNIGTYTADYDHTAYWQILPAFIKAYKAGATTTNTMYPTNGKNAQGTFWHHTLLTTSDCSADSIGEPQGVDTVEDKVTVVVLVASGITTYSVSITSGSTALGSQKLVPGYNQFSVSGLTVGDVTVTVTDTSSNSNVITGTGPLPVVATSDICNYNFQVVALA
;
A
#
# COMPACT_ATOMS: atom_id res chain seq x y z
N MET A 1 -7.45 -0.50 21.62
CA MET A 1 -7.02 -0.34 20.22
C MET A 1 -5.52 -0.13 20.22
N ASN A 2 -4.80 -0.73 19.27
CA ASN A 2 -3.42 -0.34 18.96
C ASN A 2 -3.42 0.58 17.74
N TRP A 3 -2.74 1.73 17.85
CA TRP A 3 -2.60 2.70 16.75
C TRP A 3 -1.36 2.44 15.88
N ASN A 4 -0.43 1.59 16.33
CA ASN A 4 0.81 1.30 15.61
C ASN A 4 0.55 0.37 14.41
N SER A 5 0.16 0.96 13.28
CA SER A 5 -0.09 0.27 12.01
C SER A 5 1.09 0.29 11.04
N TRP A 6 2.20 0.92 11.43
CA TRP A 6 3.42 1.07 10.65
C TRP A 6 4.63 0.87 11.57
N PRO A 7 5.81 0.51 11.02
CA PRO A 7 7.07 0.69 11.73
C PRO A 7 7.24 2.15 12.15
N GLN A 8 7.84 2.40 13.31
CA GLN A 8 8.31 3.73 13.64
C GLN A 8 9.39 4.15 12.65
N ASN A 9 9.48 5.45 12.34
CA ASN A 9 10.48 6.00 11.42
C ASN A 9 11.94 5.78 11.84
N THR A 10 12.19 5.25 13.04
CA THR A 10 13.52 4.91 13.58
C THR A 10 13.83 3.42 13.55
N GLN A 11 12.88 2.56 13.14
CA GLN A 11 13.05 1.10 13.14
C GLN A 11 13.67 0.54 11.86
N GLY A 12 13.92 1.40 10.86
CA GLY A 12 14.47 1.00 9.57
C GLY A 12 13.51 0.19 8.71
N ASP A 13 14.08 -0.57 7.77
CA ASP A 13 13.33 -1.32 6.75
C ASP A 13 12.84 -2.67 7.29
N ILE A 14 11.84 -2.61 8.16
CA ILE A 14 11.18 -3.79 8.71
C ILE A 14 9.71 -3.85 8.31
N ILE A 15 9.17 -5.06 8.25
CA ILE A 15 7.71 -5.28 8.25
C ILE A 15 7.20 -4.90 9.65
N VAL A 16 6.05 -4.21 9.73
CA VAL A 16 5.46 -3.81 11.02
C VAL A 16 5.35 -5.01 11.98
N PRO A 17 5.96 -4.95 13.18
CA PRO A 17 5.87 -6.05 14.14
C PRO A 17 4.47 -6.18 14.74
N THR A 18 4.08 -7.40 15.09
CA THR A 18 2.82 -7.68 15.82
C THR A 18 2.98 -7.68 17.34
N ALA A 19 4.18 -7.37 17.86
CA ALA A 19 4.49 -7.47 19.29
C ALA A 19 3.58 -6.59 20.15
N ASP A 20 3.34 -5.35 19.71
CA ASP A 20 2.39 -4.45 20.36
C ASP A 20 0.97 -5.03 20.27
N ASP A 21 0.53 -5.46 19.08
CA ASP A 21 -0.82 -6.02 18.90
C ASP A 21 -1.08 -7.20 19.85
N VAL A 22 -0.13 -8.12 19.97
CA VAL A 22 -0.20 -9.27 20.90
C VAL A 22 -0.30 -8.80 22.34
N THR A 23 0.49 -7.78 22.72
CA THR A 23 0.49 -7.21 24.07
C THR A 23 -0.87 -6.58 24.40
N TYR A 24 -1.39 -5.74 23.50
CA TYR A 24 -2.68 -5.07 23.69
C TYR A 24 -3.85 -6.05 23.64
N LEU A 25 -3.83 -7.05 22.75
CA LEU A 25 -4.84 -8.10 22.66
C LEU A 25 -4.91 -8.89 23.97
N SER A 26 -3.76 -9.40 24.43
CA SER A 26 -3.67 -10.19 25.66
C SER A 26 -4.12 -9.38 26.88
N GLY A 27 -3.67 -8.12 26.98
CA GLY A 27 -4.07 -7.21 28.04
C GLY A 27 -5.56 -6.87 28.04
N ALA A 28 -6.16 -6.68 26.85
CA ALA A 28 -7.60 -6.42 26.71
C ALA A 28 -8.41 -7.64 27.18
N HIS A 29 -8.07 -8.84 26.70
CA HIS A 29 -8.77 -10.08 27.07
C HIS A 29 -8.63 -10.38 28.57
N ALA A 30 -7.44 -10.20 29.15
CA ALA A 30 -7.23 -10.36 30.60
C ALA A 30 -8.08 -9.39 31.44
N ALA A 31 -8.43 -8.23 30.89
CA ALA A 31 -9.31 -7.25 31.51
C ALA A 31 -10.80 -7.43 31.15
N GLY A 32 -11.18 -8.49 30.43
CA GLY A 32 -12.55 -8.72 29.96
C GLY A 32 -13.03 -7.70 28.92
N LYS A 33 -12.11 -7.15 28.11
CA LYS A 33 -12.37 -6.16 27.06
C LYS A 33 -12.03 -6.72 25.69
N THR A 34 -12.52 -6.06 24.66
CA THR A 34 -12.19 -6.35 23.26
C THR A 34 -11.00 -5.52 22.77
N PHE A 35 -10.34 -6.02 21.74
CA PHE A 35 -9.23 -5.37 21.06
C PHE A 35 -9.58 -4.96 19.63
N ILE A 36 -9.04 -3.82 19.20
CA ILE A 36 -9.14 -3.31 17.83
C ILE A 36 -7.72 -3.19 17.29
N MET A 37 -7.42 -3.92 16.22
CA MET A 37 -6.13 -3.89 15.52
C MET A 37 -6.17 -2.88 14.37
N GLY A 38 -5.20 -1.96 14.34
CA GLY A 38 -5.05 -1.00 13.24
C GLY A 38 -4.43 -1.64 12.00
N VAL A 39 -4.94 -1.22 10.84
CA VAL A 39 -4.45 -1.62 9.50
C VAL A 39 -4.38 -0.37 8.63
N SER A 40 -3.22 -0.11 8.04
CA SER A 40 -2.96 1.09 7.27
C SER A 40 -1.86 0.84 6.22
N PRO A 41 -1.82 1.58 5.09
CA PRO A 41 -0.81 1.39 4.04
C PRO A 41 0.56 1.96 4.40
N LEU A 42 0.81 3.24 4.13
CA LEU A 42 1.95 4.02 4.61
C LEU A 42 1.47 5.09 5.59
N GLN A 43 2.39 5.82 6.22
CA GLN A 43 2.07 7.15 6.76
C GLN A 43 3.05 8.16 6.17
N PHE A 44 2.53 9.20 5.54
CA PHE A 44 3.35 10.28 5.00
C PHE A 44 2.72 11.62 5.33
N LYS A 45 3.49 12.47 6.00
CA LYS A 45 3.06 13.83 6.35
C LYS A 45 4.13 14.80 5.93
N HIS A 46 3.70 15.91 5.34
CA HIS A 46 4.60 16.95 4.86
C HIS A 46 4.01 18.32 5.19
N ASP A 47 3.99 18.65 6.49
CA ASP A 47 3.37 19.86 7.02
C ASP A 47 4.39 20.69 7.84
N PRO A 48 4.58 21.99 7.52
CA PRO A 48 5.59 22.82 8.17
C PRO A 48 5.30 23.10 9.65
N GLN A 49 4.03 23.00 10.07
CA GLN A 49 3.59 23.31 11.43
C GLN A 49 3.31 22.04 12.25
N PHE A 50 2.74 21.02 11.62
CA PHE A 50 2.23 19.82 12.29
C PHE A 50 3.08 18.56 12.04
N GLY A 51 4.17 18.70 11.28
CA GLY A 51 5.27 17.75 11.20
C GLY A 51 5.52 17.18 9.80
N ASN A 52 6.72 16.63 9.63
CA ASN A 52 7.22 16.13 8.36
C ASN A 52 7.88 14.76 8.58
N TRP A 53 7.22 13.67 8.16
CA TRP A 53 7.69 12.31 8.39
C TRP A 53 7.20 11.31 7.35
N TYR A 54 7.98 10.25 7.21
CA TYR A 54 7.67 9.06 6.44
C TYR A 54 7.71 7.84 7.35
N ARG A 55 6.64 7.03 7.32
CA ARG A 55 6.63 5.67 7.83
C ARG A 55 6.31 4.74 6.68
N ARG A 56 7.31 3.91 6.36
CA ARG A 56 7.36 2.93 5.28
C ARG A 56 6.05 2.18 5.04
N GLY A 57 5.70 2.06 3.76
CA GLY A 57 4.52 1.34 3.28
C GLY A 57 4.75 0.41 2.08
N GLU A 58 5.97 0.33 1.55
CA GLU A 58 6.34 -0.54 0.44
C GLU A 58 6.13 -2.01 0.83
N GLN A 59 6.26 -2.35 2.11
CA GLN A 59 6.05 -3.71 2.60
C GLN A 59 5.23 -3.76 3.90
N ASN A 60 4.05 -3.13 3.90
CA ASN A 60 3.23 -2.96 5.09
C ASN A 60 1.82 -3.56 4.94
N LEU A 61 0.95 -2.97 4.11
CA LEU A 61 -0.47 -3.36 4.01
C LEU A 61 -0.66 -4.83 3.67
N GLU A 62 0.09 -5.32 2.69
CA GLU A 62 -0.03 -6.68 2.16
C GLU A 62 0.37 -7.73 3.21
N TYR A 63 1.45 -7.46 3.96
CA TYR A 63 1.82 -8.29 5.10
C TYR A 63 0.83 -8.18 6.26
N ARG A 64 0.31 -6.96 6.49
CA ARG A 64 -0.61 -6.69 7.61
C ARG A 64 -1.89 -7.52 7.50
N PHE A 65 -2.39 -7.80 6.29
CA PHE A 65 -3.53 -8.71 6.12
C PHE A 65 -3.25 -10.11 6.68
N GLY A 66 -2.10 -10.70 6.35
CA GLY A 66 -1.71 -12.01 6.90
C GLY A 66 -1.54 -11.98 8.42
N GLN A 67 -0.97 -10.90 8.95
CA GLN A 67 -0.82 -10.71 10.41
C GLN A 67 -2.17 -10.65 11.13
N VAL A 68 -3.13 -9.88 10.60
CA VAL A 68 -4.49 -9.78 11.16
C VAL A 68 -5.19 -11.14 11.13
N LEU A 69 -5.15 -11.83 9.98
CA LEU A 69 -5.76 -13.15 9.86
C LEU A 69 -5.10 -14.17 10.80
N ASN A 70 -3.78 -14.11 11.01
CA ASN A 70 -3.14 -15.01 11.97
C ASN A 70 -3.47 -14.67 13.43
N LEU A 71 -3.51 -13.37 13.79
CA LEU A 71 -3.71 -12.93 15.17
C LEU A 71 -5.18 -13.01 15.63
N GLN A 72 -6.13 -12.92 14.70
CA GLN A 72 -7.58 -12.96 14.96
C GLN A 72 -8.02 -11.93 16.04
N PRO A 73 -7.79 -10.63 15.84
CA PRO A 73 -8.31 -9.60 16.76
C PRO A 73 -9.84 -9.59 16.77
N ASP A 74 -10.46 -9.02 17.81
CA ASP A 74 -11.94 -8.94 17.88
C ASP A 74 -12.51 -7.99 16.81
N PHE A 75 -11.78 -6.91 16.54
CA PHE A 75 -12.13 -5.89 15.55
C PHE A 75 -10.89 -5.40 14.79
N ILE A 76 -11.14 -4.82 13.62
CA ILE A 76 -10.15 -4.18 12.78
C ILE A 76 -10.57 -2.73 12.55
N GLU A 77 -9.61 -1.81 12.58
CA GLU A 77 -9.78 -0.46 12.09
C GLU A 77 -8.93 -0.25 10.85
N LEU A 78 -9.59 0.00 9.71
CA LEU A 78 -8.93 0.45 8.49
C LEU A 78 -8.66 1.96 8.65
N GLN A 79 -7.40 2.32 8.79
CA GLN A 79 -6.95 3.68 9.04
C GLN A 79 -6.37 4.25 7.75
N THR A 80 -7.05 5.14 7.04
CA THR A 80 -8.42 5.67 7.27
C THR A 80 -9.19 5.69 5.95
N TRP A 81 -10.40 6.26 5.91
CA TRP A 81 -11.06 6.52 4.62
C TRP A 81 -10.41 7.70 3.86
N ASN A 82 -10.14 8.82 4.53
CA ASN A 82 -9.76 10.09 3.89
C ASN A 82 -8.89 11.03 4.74
N ASP A 83 -8.07 10.52 5.66
CA ASP A 83 -7.09 11.36 6.37
C ASP A 83 -5.92 11.76 5.45
N ALA A 84 -6.19 12.76 4.61
CA ALA A 84 -5.24 13.31 3.65
C ALA A 84 -3.99 13.89 4.33
N GLY A 85 -4.16 14.51 5.50
CA GLY A 85 -3.07 15.16 6.23
C GLY A 85 -1.92 14.21 6.55
N GLU A 86 -2.20 12.92 6.74
CA GLU A 86 -1.19 11.91 7.07
C GLU A 86 -1.02 10.84 5.97
N SER A 87 -1.62 11.06 4.79
CA SER A 87 -1.53 10.25 3.56
C SER A 87 -1.83 8.76 3.69
N HIS A 88 -2.35 8.32 4.83
CA HIS A 88 -2.58 6.91 5.12
C HIS A 88 -4.00 6.46 4.81
N TYR A 89 -4.76 7.30 4.10
CA TYR A 89 -6.10 6.97 3.64
C TYR A 89 -6.08 5.82 2.64
N MET A 90 -7.16 5.04 2.62
CA MET A 90 -7.45 4.00 1.63
C MET A 90 -8.72 4.41 0.89
N GLY A 91 -8.77 5.63 0.38
CA GLY A 91 -9.94 6.21 -0.27
C GLY A 91 -9.55 7.48 -1.02
N ASN A 92 -10.50 8.40 -1.15
CA ASN A 92 -10.28 9.68 -1.81
C ASN A 92 -10.12 10.81 -0.79
N SER A 93 -9.31 11.80 -1.14
CA SER A 93 -9.21 13.06 -0.40
C SER A 93 -10.35 13.99 -0.82
N TRP A 94 -11.01 14.62 0.15
CA TRP A 94 -12.05 15.61 -0.12
C TRP A 94 -11.43 17.01 -0.11
N PRO A 95 -11.79 17.91 -1.05
CA PRO A 95 -11.23 19.25 -1.07
C PRO A 95 -11.62 20.11 0.14
N GLU A 96 -12.84 19.95 0.66
CA GLU A 96 -13.40 20.84 1.68
C GLU A 96 -12.63 20.81 3.01
N PRO A 97 -12.22 19.63 3.55
CA PRO A 97 -11.45 19.57 4.79
C PRO A 97 -10.00 20.06 4.66
N ILE A 98 -9.45 20.13 3.45
CA ILE A 98 -8.05 20.52 3.21
C ILE A 98 -7.92 21.92 2.59
N ASP A 99 -9.03 22.59 2.33
CA ASP A 99 -9.04 23.94 1.77
C ASP A 99 -8.31 24.93 2.69
N GLY A 100 -7.48 25.79 2.11
CA GLY A 100 -6.61 26.72 2.84
C GLY A 100 -5.47 26.09 3.64
N THR A 101 -5.23 24.78 3.52
CA THR A 101 -4.06 24.09 4.10
C THR A 101 -3.02 23.75 3.03
N ASN A 102 -1.82 23.34 3.44
CA ASN A 102 -0.81 22.82 2.51
C ASN A 102 -1.02 21.33 2.17
N ILE A 103 -2.01 20.64 2.76
CA ILE A 103 -2.22 19.19 2.56
C ILE A 103 -2.39 18.87 1.07
N GLY A 104 -3.11 19.71 0.34
CA GLY A 104 -3.31 19.55 -1.10
C GLY A 104 -2.02 19.51 -1.92
N THR A 105 -0.90 20.08 -1.44
CA THR A 105 0.35 20.11 -2.21
C THR A 105 1.02 18.74 -2.32
N TYR A 106 0.70 17.80 -1.43
CA TYR A 106 1.24 16.44 -1.45
C TYR A 106 0.19 15.33 -1.59
N THR A 107 -1.10 15.67 -1.61
CA THR A 107 -2.19 14.71 -1.78
C THR A 107 -3.01 14.90 -3.07
N ALA A 108 -2.88 16.03 -3.77
CA ALA A 108 -3.56 16.22 -5.04
C ALA A 108 -3.06 15.20 -6.08
N ASP A 109 -3.99 14.51 -6.74
CA ASP A 109 -3.71 13.42 -7.68
C ASP A 109 -3.08 12.14 -7.06
N TYR A 110 -3.11 12.00 -5.72
CA TYR A 110 -2.72 10.79 -4.98
C TYR A 110 -3.95 10.07 -4.40
N ASP A 111 -4.96 9.78 -5.21
CA ASP A 111 -6.12 9.02 -4.74
C ASP A 111 -5.72 7.57 -4.39
N HIS A 112 -6.18 7.04 -3.25
CA HIS A 112 -5.85 5.69 -2.75
C HIS A 112 -7.03 4.69 -2.84
N THR A 113 -8.08 5.01 -3.58
CA THR A 113 -9.27 4.16 -3.81
C THR A 113 -8.91 2.81 -4.45
N ALA A 114 -7.77 2.71 -5.13
CA ALA A 114 -7.32 1.46 -5.73
C ALA A 114 -7.03 0.34 -4.71
N TYR A 115 -6.77 0.67 -3.42
CA TYR A 115 -6.74 -0.34 -2.36
C TYR A 115 -8.07 -1.11 -2.22
N TRP A 116 -9.19 -0.54 -2.66
CA TRP A 116 -10.49 -1.21 -2.67
C TRP A 116 -10.54 -2.44 -3.58
N GLN A 117 -9.56 -2.62 -4.46
CA GLN A 117 -9.46 -3.84 -5.26
C GLN A 117 -9.11 -5.08 -4.42
N ILE A 118 -8.52 -4.90 -3.23
CA ILE A 118 -8.07 -6.02 -2.39
C ILE A 118 -8.78 -6.08 -1.04
N LEU A 119 -9.32 -4.95 -0.54
CA LEU A 119 -10.02 -4.89 0.74
C LEU A 119 -11.25 -5.81 0.84
N PRO A 120 -12.15 -5.92 -0.15
CA PRO A 120 -13.32 -6.79 -0.03
C PRO A 120 -12.96 -8.27 0.17
N ALA A 121 -11.90 -8.75 -0.49
CA ALA A 121 -11.40 -10.11 -0.32
C ALA A 121 -10.85 -10.33 1.10
N PHE A 122 -10.09 -9.35 1.62
CA PHE A 122 -9.57 -9.38 2.98
C PHE A 122 -10.70 -9.38 4.02
N ILE A 123 -11.67 -8.46 3.89
CA ILE A 123 -12.83 -8.37 4.79
C ILE A 123 -13.63 -9.67 4.78
N LYS A 124 -13.83 -10.28 3.60
CA LYS A 124 -14.49 -11.58 3.48
C LYS A 124 -13.73 -12.69 4.20
N ALA A 125 -12.40 -12.74 4.04
CA ALA A 125 -11.55 -13.72 4.70
C ALA A 125 -11.59 -13.58 6.23
N TYR A 126 -11.45 -12.34 6.74
CA TYR A 126 -11.56 -12.04 8.17
C TYR A 126 -12.91 -12.47 8.75
N LYS A 127 -14.02 -12.06 8.12
CA LYS A 127 -15.38 -12.41 8.58
C LYS A 127 -15.66 -13.91 8.53
N ALA A 128 -14.96 -14.65 7.66
CA ALA A 128 -15.07 -16.10 7.58
C ALA A 128 -14.20 -16.85 8.61
N GLY A 129 -13.42 -16.14 9.43
CA GLY A 129 -12.48 -16.75 10.38
C GLY A 129 -11.27 -17.39 9.70
N ALA A 130 -10.91 -16.93 8.50
CA ALA A 130 -9.70 -17.41 7.83
C ALA A 130 -8.47 -16.98 8.63
N THR A 131 -7.48 -17.88 8.72
CA THR A 131 -6.23 -17.62 9.45
C THR A 131 -5.05 -17.30 8.52
N THR A 132 -5.27 -17.36 7.21
CA THR A 132 -4.25 -17.08 6.18
C THR A 132 -4.88 -16.36 4.99
N THR A 133 -4.05 -15.72 4.16
CA THR A 133 -4.51 -15.00 2.96
C THR A 133 -4.86 -15.92 1.78
N ASN A 134 -4.62 -17.24 1.88
CA ASN A 134 -4.78 -18.19 0.78
C ASN A 134 -6.21 -18.28 0.22
N THR A 135 -7.22 -17.89 1.00
CA THR A 135 -8.64 -17.90 0.59
C THR A 135 -9.11 -16.54 0.06
N MET A 136 -8.22 -15.56 -0.07
CA MET A 136 -8.54 -14.28 -0.69
C MET A 136 -8.50 -14.43 -2.21
N TYR A 137 -9.69 -14.41 -2.82
CA TYR A 137 -9.91 -14.51 -4.26
C TYR A 137 -10.55 -13.22 -4.79
N PRO A 138 -10.52 -12.95 -6.11
CA PRO A 138 -11.23 -11.82 -6.70
C PRO A 138 -12.70 -11.77 -6.28
N THR A 139 -13.18 -10.57 -5.98
CA THR A 139 -14.56 -10.31 -5.56
C THR A 139 -15.40 -9.56 -6.59
N ASN A 140 -14.77 -9.15 -7.70
CA ASN A 140 -15.40 -8.39 -8.78
C ASN A 140 -16.00 -9.26 -9.91
N GLY A 141 -16.03 -10.59 -9.74
CA GLY A 141 -16.53 -11.53 -10.75
C GLY A 141 -15.60 -11.80 -11.92
N LYS A 142 -14.38 -11.24 -11.93
CA LYS A 142 -13.35 -11.51 -12.93
C LYS A 142 -12.33 -12.55 -12.44
N ASN A 143 -11.52 -13.03 -13.36
CA ASN A 143 -10.48 -14.03 -13.10
C ASN A 143 -9.25 -13.48 -12.35
N ALA A 144 -9.01 -12.18 -12.44
CA ALA A 144 -7.98 -11.48 -11.70
C ALA A 144 -8.47 -10.10 -11.25
N GLN A 145 -7.93 -9.64 -10.12
CA GLN A 145 -8.21 -8.34 -9.51
C GLN A 145 -7.01 -7.98 -8.62
N GLY A 146 -6.63 -6.72 -8.54
CA GLY A 146 -5.48 -6.35 -7.72
C GLY A 146 -5.21 -4.85 -7.70
N THR A 147 -4.08 -4.50 -7.14
CA THR A 147 -3.59 -3.12 -7.09
C THR A 147 -2.07 -3.14 -6.98
N PHE A 148 -1.44 -2.04 -7.38
CA PHE A 148 -0.04 -1.80 -7.08
C PHE A 148 0.15 -0.37 -6.57
N TRP A 149 1.25 -0.14 -5.88
CA TRP A 149 1.64 1.19 -5.44
C TRP A 149 3.15 1.41 -5.50
N HIS A 150 3.50 2.68 -5.63
CA HIS A 150 4.87 3.19 -5.64
C HIS A 150 4.85 4.70 -5.30
N HIS A 151 5.96 5.24 -4.82
CA HIS A 151 6.14 6.69 -4.74
C HIS A 151 6.59 7.25 -6.11
N THR A 152 6.52 8.57 -6.30
CA THR A 152 6.83 9.22 -7.59
C THR A 152 8.18 9.93 -7.59
N LEU A 153 8.76 10.21 -6.43
CA LEU A 153 10.08 10.83 -6.33
C LEU A 153 11.13 9.78 -5.99
N LEU A 154 12.09 9.49 -6.87
CA LEU A 154 13.14 8.50 -6.57
C LEU A 154 13.92 8.87 -5.30
N THR A 155 14.43 7.88 -4.58
CA THR A 155 15.27 8.09 -3.37
C THR A 155 16.52 8.94 -3.64
N THR A 156 17.00 8.93 -4.89
CA THR A 156 18.16 9.72 -5.34
C THR A 156 17.79 11.05 -6.00
N SER A 157 16.51 11.45 -5.96
CA SER A 157 16.02 12.66 -6.65
C SER A 157 16.45 13.94 -5.94
N ASP A 158 16.47 15.04 -6.71
CA ASP A 158 16.64 16.37 -6.16
C ASP A 158 15.28 16.96 -5.76
N CYS A 159 15.09 17.20 -4.46
CA CYS A 159 14.00 18.01 -3.92
C CYS A 159 14.50 19.19 -3.08
N SER A 160 15.73 19.68 -3.35
CA SER A 160 16.35 20.75 -2.57
C SER A 160 15.64 22.11 -2.65
N ALA A 161 14.71 22.28 -3.60
CA ALA A 161 13.84 23.45 -3.68
C ALA A 161 12.73 23.46 -2.61
N ASP A 162 12.49 22.32 -1.95
CA ASP A 162 11.49 22.17 -0.90
C ASP A 162 11.91 22.93 0.37
N SER A 163 11.15 23.97 0.71
CA SER A 163 11.39 24.79 1.90
C SER A 163 11.16 24.08 3.24
N ILE A 164 10.39 22.99 3.25
CA ILE A 164 10.14 22.15 4.43
C ILE A 164 11.26 21.11 4.60
N GLY A 165 11.82 20.67 3.47
CA GLY A 165 12.90 19.70 3.39
C GLY A 165 12.43 18.24 3.52
N GLU A 166 13.40 17.33 3.54
CA GLU A 166 13.13 15.90 3.59
C GLU A 166 12.39 15.47 4.87
N PRO A 167 11.41 14.56 4.77
CA PRO A 167 10.69 14.03 5.93
C PRO A 167 11.61 13.19 6.84
N GLN A 168 11.33 13.19 8.14
CA GLN A 168 11.98 12.25 9.05
C GLN A 168 11.65 10.80 8.65
N GLY A 169 12.65 9.94 8.54
CA GLY A 169 12.49 8.55 8.09
C GLY A 169 12.61 8.36 6.58
N VAL A 170 12.97 9.41 5.81
CA VAL A 170 13.20 9.31 4.36
C VAL A 170 14.25 8.27 3.98
N ASP A 171 15.21 8.00 4.87
CA ASP A 171 16.24 6.98 4.72
C ASP A 171 15.68 5.55 4.64
N THR A 172 14.40 5.38 4.99
CA THR A 172 13.66 4.11 4.88
C THR A 172 12.78 4.04 3.63
N VAL A 173 12.75 5.06 2.77
CA VAL A 173 12.06 4.98 1.47
C VAL A 173 12.82 4.01 0.56
N GLU A 174 12.10 3.17 -0.18
CA GLU A 174 12.71 2.30 -1.19
C GLU A 174 12.08 2.50 -2.56
N ASP A 175 12.94 2.64 -3.59
CA ASP A 175 12.59 2.67 -5.01
C ASP A 175 12.02 1.31 -5.48
N LYS A 176 10.80 1.01 -5.05
CA LYS A 176 10.08 -0.24 -5.24
C LYS A 176 8.67 -0.04 -5.81
N VAL A 177 8.21 -1.06 -6.53
CA VAL A 177 6.81 -1.24 -6.90
C VAL A 177 6.27 -2.43 -6.13
N THR A 178 5.25 -2.20 -5.31
CA THR A 178 4.58 -3.27 -4.56
C THR A 178 3.26 -3.60 -5.21
N VAL A 179 3.02 -4.88 -5.41
CA VAL A 179 1.88 -5.39 -6.18
C VAL A 179 1.17 -6.46 -5.38
N VAL A 180 -0.16 -6.37 -5.38
CA VAL A 180 -1.05 -7.42 -4.89
C VAL A 180 -1.98 -7.84 -6.02
N VAL A 181 -1.99 -9.13 -6.35
CA VAL A 181 -2.93 -9.70 -7.33
C VAL A 181 -3.67 -10.89 -6.73
N LEU A 182 -4.99 -10.80 -6.76
CA LEU A 182 -5.92 -11.90 -6.50
C LEU A 182 -6.15 -12.64 -7.82
N VAL A 183 -6.00 -13.96 -7.82
CA VAL A 183 -6.24 -14.82 -8.98
C VAL A 183 -7.31 -15.84 -8.64
N ALA A 184 -8.31 -16.01 -9.51
CA ALA A 184 -9.41 -16.95 -9.28
C ALA A 184 -8.92 -18.39 -9.10
N SER A 185 -9.71 -19.18 -8.37
CA SER A 185 -9.41 -20.60 -8.13
C SER A 185 -9.20 -21.37 -9.44
N GLY A 186 -8.20 -22.24 -9.48
CA GLY A 186 -7.87 -23.09 -10.63
C GLY A 186 -7.02 -22.44 -11.72
N ILE A 187 -6.78 -21.12 -11.67
CA ILE A 187 -5.95 -20.44 -12.67
C ILE A 187 -4.47 -20.51 -12.27
N THR A 188 -3.67 -21.22 -13.07
CA THR A 188 -2.23 -21.42 -12.84
C THR A 188 -1.35 -20.90 -13.97
N THR A 189 -1.95 -20.23 -14.96
CA THR A 189 -1.29 -19.75 -16.19
C THR A 189 -1.01 -18.26 -16.17
N TYR A 190 -1.40 -17.54 -15.12
CA TYR A 190 -1.20 -16.09 -15.07
C TYR A 190 0.22 -15.74 -14.62
N SER A 191 0.77 -14.70 -15.23
CA SER A 191 2.05 -14.10 -14.86
C SER A 191 1.88 -12.59 -14.81
N VAL A 192 2.49 -11.95 -13.83
CA VAL A 192 2.57 -10.50 -13.73
C VAL A 192 3.89 -10.01 -14.30
N SER A 193 3.90 -8.84 -14.93
CA SER A 193 5.09 -8.10 -15.32
C SER A 193 4.98 -6.66 -14.88
N ILE A 194 6.13 -6.06 -14.56
CA ILE A 194 6.24 -4.66 -14.13
C ILE A 194 7.22 -3.95 -15.05
N THR A 195 6.82 -2.76 -15.50
CA THR A 195 7.68 -1.83 -16.23
C THR A 195 7.70 -0.50 -15.48
N SER A 196 8.88 0.09 -15.29
CA SER A 196 9.07 1.45 -14.80
C SER A 196 9.82 2.22 -15.88
N GLY A 197 9.22 3.28 -16.42
CA GLY A 197 9.75 3.98 -17.59
C GLY A 197 9.99 3.03 -18.76
N SER A 198 11.24 2.94 -19.23
CA SER A 198 11.65 1.98 -20.28
C SER A 198 12.22 0.66 -19.73
N THR A 199 12.25 0.49 -18.40
CA THR A 199 12.91 -0.64 -17.73
C THR A 199 11.89 -1.69 -17.33
N ALA A 200 12.07 -2.93 -17.81
CA ALA A 200 11.32 -4.08 -17.32
C ALA A 200 11.93 -4.55 -15.98
N LEU A 201 11.15 -4.53 -14.91
CA LEU A 201 11.61 -4.95 -13.57
C LEU A 201 11.51 -6.47 -13.37
N GLY A 202 10.90 -7.17 -14.33
CA GLY A 202 10.81 -8.62 -14.37
C GLY A 202 9.36 -9.11 -14.42
N SER A 203 9.22 -10.43 -14.26
CA SER A 203 7.92 -11.09 -14.22
C SER A 203 7.88 -12.17 -13.13
N GLN A 204 6.69 -12.41 -12.59
CA GLN A 204 6.45 -13.45 -11.60
C GLN A 204 5.22 -14.28 -11.98
N LYS A 205 5.35 -15.60 -11.88
CA LYS A 205 4.21 -16.51 -12.02
C LYS A 205 3.27 -16.33 -10.84
N LEU A 206 1.98 -16.17 -11.14
CA LEU A 206 0.94 -16.07 -10.13
C LEU A 206 0.35 -17.46 -9.82
N VAL A 207 -0.13 -17.62 -8.60
CA VAL A 207 -0.88 -18.80 -8.15
C VAL A 207 -2.33 -18.41 -7.81
N PRO A 208 -3.29 -19.36 -7.79
CA PRO A 208 -4.64 -19.07 -7.32
C PRO A 208 -4.63 -18.48 -5.90
N GLY A 209 -5.47 -17.47 -5.67
CA GLY A 209 -5.60 -16.78 -4.39
C GLY A 209 -4.79 -15.49 -4.34
N TYR A 210 -4.23 -15.21 -3.17
CA TYR A 210 -3.51 -13.97 -2.86
C TYR A 210 -2.03 -14.05 -3.26
N ASN A 211 -1.60 -13.13 -4.12
CA ASN A 211 -0.20 -12.98 -4.50
C ASN A 211 0.26 -11.59 -4.07
N GLN A 212 1.38 -11.50 -3.34
CA GLN A 212 2.02 -10.25 -2.97
C GLN A 212 3.52 -10.31 -3.30
N PHE A 213 4.07 -9.23 -3.82
CA PHE A 213 5.51 -9.08 -4.02
C PHE A 213 5.85 -7.59 -4.13
N SER A 214 7.10 -7.26 -3.78
CA SER A 214 7.67 -5.93 -3.92
C SER A 214 8.99 -6.05 -4.67
N VAL A 215 9.15 -5.25 -5.72
CA VAL A 215 10.27 -5.35 -6.67
C VAL A 215 11.00 -4.02 -6.73
N SER A 216 12.31 -4.06 -6.47
CA SER A 216 13.19 -2.89 -6.59
C SER A 216 13.48 -2.53 -8.04
N GLY A 217 13.94 -1.29 -8.25
CA GLY A 217 14.40 -0.82 -9.55
C GLY A 217 13.46 0.20 -10.18
N LEU A 218 12.70 0.94 -9.37
CA LEU A 218 11.94 2.09 -9.83
C LEU A 218 12.86 3.04 -10.62
N THR A 219 12.39 3.51 -11.77
CA THR A 219 13.11 4.44 -12.65
C THR A 219 12.15 5.50 -13.17
N VAL A 220 12.70 6.64 -13.62
CA VAL A 220 11.93 7.75 -14.17
C VAL A 220 10.99 7.31 -15.31
N GLY A 221 9.77 7.81 -15.27
CA GLY A 221 8.70 7.52 -16.24
C GLY A 221 7.52 6.78 -15.63
N ASP A 222 6.59 6.37 -16.49
CA ASP A 222 5.36 5.72 -16.05
C ASP A 222 5.63 4.32 -15.48
N VAL A 223 4.91 3.96 -14.42
CA VAL A 223 4.90 2.59 -13.90
C VAL A 223 3.68 1.87 -14.43
N THR A 224 3.90 0.73 -15.08
CA THR A 224 2.83 -0.11 -15.63
C THR A 224 2.98 -1.53 -15.10
N VAL A 225 1.88 -2.09 -14.60
CA VAL A 225 1.79 -3.49 -14.18
C VAL A 225 0.78 -4.19 -15.07
N THR A 226 1.16 -5.33 -15.64
CA THR A 226 0.30 -6.15 -16.50
C THR A 226 0.26 -7.58 -16.01
N VAL A 227 -0.93 -8.16 -15.96
CA VAL A 227 -1.13 -9.61 -15.81
C VAL A 227 -1.45 -10.18 -17.18
N THR A 228 -0.73 -11.22 -17.58
CA THR A 228 -0.88 -11.92 -18.86
C THR A 228 -1.20 -13.38 -18.59
N ASP A 229 -2.09 -13.96 -19.40
CA ASP A 229 -2.27 -15.41 -19.47
C ASP A 229 -1.19 -16.00 -20.37
N THR A 230 -0.27 -16.76 -19.80
CA THR A 230 0.87 -17.33 -20.54
C THR A 230 0.47 -18.45 -21.49
N SER A 231 -0.75 -18.98 -21.38
CA SER A 231 -1.24 -20.02 -22.30
C SER A 231 -1.71 -19.47 -23.64
N SER A 232 -2.29 -18.27 -23.64
CA SER A 232 -2.77 -17.55 -24.82
C SER A 232 -1.88 -16.37 -25.21
N ASN A 233 -0.93 -15.99 -24.36
CA ASN A 233 -0.11 -14.79 -24.48
C ASN A 233 -0.94 -13.50 -24.61
N SER A 234 -2.03 -13.42 -23.86
CA SER A 234 -2.98 -12.28 -23.89
C SER A 234 -3.03 -11.55 -22.55
N ASN A 235 -3.14 -10.23 -22.59
CA ASN A 235 -3.34 -9.42 -21.39
C ASN A 235 -4.68 -9.74 -20.72
N VAL A 236 -4.66 -9.87 -19.39
CA VAL A 236 -5.82 -10.14 -18.54
C VAL A 236 -6.29 -8.83 -17.90
N ILE A 237 -5.38 -8.14 -17.21
CA ILE A 237 -5.58 -6.83 -16.58
C ILE A 237 -4.29 -6.03 -16.64
N THR A 238 -4.39 -4.72 -16.81
CA THR A 238 -3.26 -3.79 -16.84
C THR A 238 -3.63 -2.53 -16.08
N GLY A 239 -2.67 -1.92 -15.38
CA GLY A 239 -2.80 -0.60 -14.78
C GLY A 239 -1.52 0.19 -15.00
N THR A 240 -1.67 1.50 -15.20
CA THR A 240 -0.56 2.46 -15.38
C THR A 240 -0.77 3.60 -14.40
N GLY A 241 0.28 3.97 -13.66
CA GLY A 241 0.26 5.11 -12.74
C GLY A 241 -0.04 6.42 -13.47
N PRO A 242 -0.95 7.25 -12.96
CA PRO A 242 -1.32 8.50 -13.63
C PRO A 242 -0.24 9.58 -13.50
N LEU A 243 0.64 9.47 -12.49
CA LEU A 243 1.81 10.32 -12.33
C LEU A 243 3.09 9.53 -12.65
N PRO A 244 4.00 10.08 -13.47
CA PRO A 244 5.28 9.45 -13.73
C PRO A 244 6.19 9.56 -12.50
N VAL A 245 7.12 8.62 -12.39
CA VAL A 245 8.26 8.76 -11.49
C VAL A 245 9.21 9.81 -12.05
N VAL A 246 9.72 10.70 -11.19
CA VAL A 246 10.58 11.82 -11.54
C VAL A 246 11.89 11.77 -10.76
N ALA A 247 12.93 12.42 -11.32
CA ALA A 247 14.24 12.59 -10.68
C ALA A 247 14.41 13.97 -10.00
N THR A 248 13.41 14.85 -10.13
CA THR A 248 13.42 16.19 -9.55
C THR A 248 12.00 16.62 -9.23
N SER A 249 11.80 17.30 -8.11
CA SER A 249 10.50 17.84 -7.68
C SER A 249 10.71 19.08 -6.81
N ASP A 250 9.73 19.99 -6.81
CA ASP A 250 9.73 21.15 -5.90
C ASP A 250 9.37 20.77 -4.45
N ILE A 251 8.86 19.55 -4.25
CA ILE A 251 8.46 19.00 -2.95
C ILE A 251 9.04 17.59 -2.81
N CYS A 252 9.57 17.26 -1.62
CA CYS A 252 10.02 15.94 -1.23
C CYS A 252 8.81 15.02 -0.93
N ASN A 253 7.98 14.76 -1.96
CA ASN A 253 6.74 14.01 -1.84
C ASN A 253 6.95 12.50 -2.03
N TYR A 254 6.81 11.75 -0.94
CA TYR A 254 6.89 10.28 -0.92
C TYR A 254 5.52 9.62 -0.68
N ASN A 255 4.43 10.34 -0.92
CA ASN A 255 3.10 9.75 -0.97
C ASN A 255 3.00 8.74 -2.12
N PHE A 256 2.07 7.80 -2.02
CA PHE A 256 1.96 6.70 -2.98
C PHE A 256 0.95 6.98 -4.09
N GLN A 257 1.38 6.72 -5.31
CA GLN A 257 0.44 6.42 -6.37
C GLN A 257 -0.09 5.01 -6.15
N VAL A 258 -1.41 4.87 -6.03
CA VAL A 258 -2.07 3.57 -5.85
C VAL A 258 -2.97 3.32 -7.03
N VAL A 259 -2.74 2.22 -7.74
CA VAL A 259 -3.31 2.00 -9.07
C VAL A 259 -4.06 0.68 -9.09
N ALA A 260 -5.27 0.69 -9.64
CA ALA A 260 -6.11 -0.50 -9.74
C ALA A 260 -5.65 -1.42 -10.87
N LEU A 261 -5.74 -2.73 -10.63
CA LEU A 261 -5.67 -3.78 -11.64
C LEU A 261 -7.04 -4.47 -11.65
N ALA A 262 -7.96 -3.99 -12.48
CA ALA A 262 -9.38 -4.35 -12.35
C ALA A 262 -10.06 -4.70 -13.67
#